data_AF-A0A1A6AG47-F1
#
_entry.id   AF-A0A1A6AG47-F1
#
_cell.length_a   1.000
_cell.length_b   1.000
_cell.length_c   1.000
_cell.angle_alpha   90.00
_cell.angle_beta   90.00
_cell.angle_gamma   90.00
#
_symmetry.space_group_name_H-M   'P 1'
#
loop_
_entity.id
_entity.type
_entity.pdbx_description
1 polymer ?
#
loop_
_entity_poly.entity_id
_entity_poly.type
_entity_poly.pdbx_seq_one_letter_code
_entity_poly.pdbx_strand_id
1 'polypeptide(L)'
;MPCSRTIVVPRTSYFNPVRLGLKATLVANLLVLGHVLLTTSANAPIPIHLTPYLPKSLSVLSALIFLSLLWISFTLIENCDISSKQCPKEAEKGMVFSRTWIEGVSQLAVLGFWLGYWKDAEVIMGSFSHHLNGEFVLLPLTYFSVQLSLVLLNIHLITSVILYAFRNGLKSLDGEFWCGRTGWWVGQVRIERVVERDVEYGVGEKC
;
A
#
# COMPACT_ATOMS: atom_id res chain seq x y z
N MET A 1 -5.79 -38.13 -34.03
CA MET A 1 -6.56 -37.34 -33.04
C MET A 1 -5.94 -35.95 -32.96
N PRO A 2 -6.70 -34.84 -33.14
CA PRO A 2 -6.12 -33.51 -33.06
C PRO A 2 -5.89 -33.14 -31.59
N CYS A 3 -4.64 -32.83 -31.25
CA CYS A 3 -4.22 -32.47 -29.90
C CYS A 3 -4.72 -31.05 -29.58
N SER A 4 -5.51 -30.93 -28.51
CA SER A 4 -6.07 -29.66 -28.05
C SER A 4 -4.96 -28.70 -27.64
N ARG A 5 -4.85 -27.55 -28.32
CA ARG A 5 -3.99 -26.44 -27.92
C ARG A 5 -4.72 -25.62 -26.85
N THR A 6 -4.34 -25.83 -25.59
CA THR A 6 -4.82 -24.99 -24.49
C THR A 6 -4.01 -23.68 -24.46
N ILE A 7 -4.57 -22.61 -25.04
CA ILE A 7 -4.05 -21.26 -24.85
C ILE A 7 -4.53 -20.78 -23.49
N VAL A 8 -3.61 -20.71 -22.53
CA VAL A 8 -3.91 -20.27 -21.16
C VAL A 8 -3.76 -18.77 -21.06
N VAL A 9 -4.86 -18.09 -20.76
CA VAL A 9 -4.87 -16.66 -20.42
C VAL A 9 -4.52 -16.53 -18.93
N PRO A 10 -3.47 -15.78 -18.54
CA PRO A 10 -3.18 -15.54 -17.13
C PRO A 10 -4.38 -14.87 -16.47
N ARG A 11 -4.86 -15.41 -15.35
CA ARG A 11 -5.88 -14.72 -14.53
C ARG A 11 -5.34 -13.34 -14.17
N THR A 12 -5.95 -12.29 -14.70
CA THR A 12 -5.60 -10.92 -14.39
C THR A 12 -5.83 -10.67 -12.91
N SER A 13 -4.75 -10.60 -12.13
CA SER A 13 -4.81 -10.21 -10.73
C SER A 13 -5.03 -8.71 -10.63
N TYR A 14 -6.25 -8.29 -10.26
CA TYR A 14 -6.58 -6.88 -10.00
C TYR A 14 -5.98 -6.34 -8.69
N PHE A 15 -5.29 -7.19 -7.91
CA PHE A 15 -4.75 -6.82 -6.60
C PHE A 15 -3.73 -5.68 -6.67
N ASN A 16 -2.73 -5.79 -7.55
CA ASN A 16 -1.65 -4.80 -7.63
C ASN A 16 -2.15 -3.43 -8.13
N PRO A 17 -2.95 -3.34 -9.22
CA PRO A 17 -3.52 -2.07 -9.67
C PRO A 17 -4.39 -1.38 -8.61
N VAL A 18 -5.28 -2.12 -7.92
CA VAL A 18 -6.15 -1.56 -6.88
C VAL A 18 -5.33 -1.08 -5.69
N ARG A 19 -4.36 -1.89 -5.23
CA ARG A 19 -3.48 -1.51 -4.12
C ARG A 19 -2.65 -0.28 -4.45
N LEU A 20 -2.11 -0.18 -5.66
CA LEU A 20 -1.36 0.99 -6.13
C LEU A 20 -2.25 2.23 -6.19
N GLY A 21 -3.49 2.09 -6.70
CA GLY A 21 -4.47 3.17 -6.71
C GLY A 21 -4.79 3.69 -5.32
N LEU A 22 -5.04 2.79 -4.36
CA LEU A 22 -5.26 3.17 -2.96
C LEU A 22 -4.05 3.87 -2.32
N LYS A 23 -2.82 3.41 -2.62
CA LYS A 23 -1.59 4.06 -2.17
C LYS A 23 -1.43 5.46 -2.78
N ALA A 24 -1.71 5.62 -4.08
CA ALA A 24 -1.66 6.91 -4.76
C ALA A 24 -2.69 7.90 -4.18
N THR A 25 -3.92 7.44 -3.92
CA THR A 25 -4.95 8.24 -3.24
C THR A 25 -4.51 8.66 -1.84
N LEU A 26 -3.90 7.76 -1.07
CA LEU A 26 -3.35 8.09 0.25
C LEU A 26 -2.25 9.17 0.16
N VAL A 27 -1.31 9.03 -0.77
CA VAL A 27 -0.26 10.05 -1.01
C VAL A 27 -0.88 11.39 -1.36
N ALA A 28 -1.83 11.43 -2.30
CA ALA A 28 -2.50 12.65 -2.69
C ALA A 28 -3.21 13.32 -1.50
N ASN A 29 -3.96 12.57 -0.71
CA ASN A 29 -4.65 13.07 0.48
C ASN A 29 -3.67 13.63 1.53
N LEU A 30 -2.54 12.96 1.77
CA LEU A 30 -1.51 13.42 2.69
C LEU A 30 -0.87 14.75 2.23
N LEU A 31 -0.61 14.88 0.93
CA LEU A 31 -0.08 16.12 0.35
C LEU A 31 -1.08 17.27 0.42
N VAL A 32 -2.35 17.01 0.10
CA VAL A 32 -3.40 18.04 0.21
C VAL A 32 -3.58 18.46 1.66
N LEU A 33 -3.65 17.51 2.60
CA LEU A 33 -3.78 17.83 4.02
C LEU A 33 -2.57 18.65 4.52
N GLY A 34 -1.34 18.27 4.16
CA GLY A 34 -0.14 19.03 4.49
C GLY A 34 -0.16 20.45 3.92
N HIS A 35 -0.61 20.62 2.68
CA HIS A 35 -0.77 21.92 2.04
C HIS A 35 -1.81 22.80 2.75
N VAL A 36 -2.97 22.23 3.09
CA VAL A 36 -4.02 22.94 3.84
C VAL A 36 -3.47 23.36 5.20
N LEU A 37 -2.79 22.48 5.94
CA LEU A 37 -2.19 22.83 7.23
C LEU A 37 -1.17 23.98 7.11
N LEU A 38 -0.35 23.97 6.06
CA LEU A 38 0.66 25.00 5.82
C LEU A 38 0.02 26.36 5.48
N THR A 39 -0.97 26.36 4.57
CA THR A 39 -1.65 27.60 4.14
C THR A 39 -2.51 28.19 5.26
N THR A 40 -3.26 27.34 5.97
CA THR A 40 -4.09 27.77 7.11
C THR A 40 -3.23 28.29 8.27
N SER A 41 -2.11 27.66 8.60
CA SER A 41 -1.21 28.16 9.65
C SER A 41 -0.51 29.47 9.27
N ALA A 42 -0.16 29.67 7.99
CA ALA A 42 0.47 30.91 7.53
C ALA A 42 -0.51 32.10 7.49
N ASN A 43 -1.77 31.86 7.16
CA ASN A 43 -2.79 32.91 7.01
C ASN A 43 -3.58 33.19 8.29
N ALA A 44 -3.43 32.37 9.33
CA ALA A 44 -4.24 32.53 10.53
C ALA A 44 -3.75 33.71 11.38
N PRO A 45 -4.62 34.71 11.67
CA PRO A 45 -4.29 35.83 12.54
C PRO A 45 -4.40 35.38 14.01
N ILE A 46 -3.56 34.44 14.45
CA ILE A 46 -3.66 33.86 15.79
C ILE A 46 -2.67 34.56 16.72
N PRO A 47 -3.14 35.28 17.76
CA PRO A 47 -2.32 35.52 18.93
C PRO A 47 -2.08 34.17 19.61
N ILE A 48 -0.83 33.69 19.59
CA ILE A 48 -0.37 32.40 20.15
C ILE A 48 -0.84 32.20 21.62
N HIS A 49 -1.21 33.27 22.32
CA HIS A 49 -1.76 33.25 23.67
C HIS A 49 -3.17 32.66 23.83
N LEU A 50 -3.98 32.57 22.76
CA LEU A 50 -5.37 32.10 22.85
C LEU A 50 -5.52 30.57 22.73
N THR A 51 -4.54 29.87 22.15
CA THR A 51 -4.59 28.40 21.96
C THR A 51 -3.22 27.74 22.22
N PRO A 52 -2.81 27.58 23.50
CA PRO A 52 -1.47 27.11 23.87
C PRO A 52 -1.13 25.69 23.36
N TYR A 53 -2.14 24.87 23.05
CA TYR A 53 -1.95 23.50 22.57
C TYR A 53 -1.77 23.41 21.04
N LEU A 54 -2.13 24.45 20.28
CA LEU A 54 -2.12 24.42 18.82
C LEU A 54 -0.73 24.18 18.20
N PRO A 55 0.37 24.83 18.66
CA PRO A 55 1.70 24.57 18.09
C PRO A 55 2.16 23.12 18.29
N LYS A 56 1.81 22.52 19.43
CA LYS A 56 2.14 21.12 19.72
C LYS A 56 1.37 20.18 18.80
N SER A 57 0.05 20.37 18.69
CA SER A 57 -0.79 19.51 17.84
C SER A 57 -0.41 19.63 16.36
N LEU A 58 -0.09 20.83 15.87
CA LEU A 58 0.43 21.05 14.50
C LEU A 58 1.74 20.29 14.26
N SER A 59 2.68 20.34 15.22
CA SER A 59 3.94 19.60 15.13
C SER A 59 3.72 18.09 15.07
N VAL A 60 2.85 17.55 15.95
CA VAL A 60 2.51 16.12 15.99
C VAL A 60 1.87 15.68 14.67
N LEU A 61 0.87 16.41 14.16
CA LEU A 61 0.18 16.05 12.92
C LEU A 61 1.11 16.15 11.70
N SER A 62 1.99 17.17 11.66
CA SER A 62 2.99 17.33 10.59
C SER A 62 4.00 16.17 10.60
N ALA A 63 4.47 15.75 11.78
CA ALA A 63 5.34 14.59 11.92
C ALA A 63 4.64 13.30 11.47
N LEU A 64 3.36 13.14 11.77
CA LEU A 64 2.57 11.98 11.35
C LEU A 64 2.39 11.93 9.83
N ILE A 65 2.12 13.07 9.19
CA ILE A 65 2.04 13.19 7.72
C ILE A 65 3.39 12.82 7.09
N PHE A 66 4.48 13.41 7.59
CA PHE A 66 5.83 13.15 7.09
C PHE A 66 6.20 11.67 7.21
N LEU A 67 5.98 11.05 8.37
CA LEU A 67 6.31 9.65 8.59
C LEU A 67 5.46 8.72 7.70
N SER A 68 4.19 9.06 7.49
CA SER A 68 3.29 8.32 6.60
C SER A 68 3.75 8.42 5.13
N LEU A 69 4.16 9.61 4.69
CA LEU A 69 4.72 9.85 3.35
C LEU A 69 6.05 9.11 3.15
N LEU A 70 6.92 9.12 4.16
CA LEU A 70 8.20 8.42 4.11
C LEU A 70 8.00 6.92 3.95
N TRP A 71 7.14 6.33 4.80
CA TRP A 71 6.77 4.92 4.74
C TRP A 71 6.23 4.52 3.36
N ILE A 72 5.25 5.28 2.84
CA ILE A 72 4.62 4.94 1.56
C ILE A 72 5.57 5.13 0.38
N SER A 73 6.48 6.10 0.46
CA SER A 73 7.51 6.32 -0.58
C SER A 73 8.46 5.13 -0.67
N PHE A 74 8.97 4.63 0.46
CA PHE A 74 9.84 3.44 0.46
C PHE A 74 9.13 2.21 -0.07
N THR A 75 7.88 1.97 0.35
CA THR A 75 7.10 0.86 -0.21
C THR A 75 6.82 1.05 -1.71
N LEU A 76 6.60 2.26 -2.21
CA LEU A 76 6.39 2.50 -3.64
C LEU A 76 7.68 2.30 -4.45
N ILE A 77 8.83 2.80 -3.97
CA ILE A 77 10.14 2.63 -4.62
C ILE A 77 10.46 1.14 -4.78
N GLU A 78 10.38 0.37 -3.70
CA GLU A 78 10.63 -1.08 -3.75
C GLU A 78 9.61 -1.81 -4.66
N ASN A 79 8.40 -1.29 -4.81
CA ASN A 79 7.41 -1.88 -5.72
C ASN A 79 7.68 -1.55 -7.20
N CYS A 80 8.26 -0.40 -7.50
CA CYS A 80 8.59 0.05 -8.85
C CYS A 80 9.82 -0.64 -9.43
N ASP A 81 10.86 -0.86 -8.63
CA ASP A 81 12.15 -1.42 -9.07
C ASP A 81 12.03 -2.85 -9.67
N ILE A 82 10.94 -3.54 -9.34
CA ILE A 82 10.75 -4.97 -9.60
C ILE A 82 9.74 -5.24 -10.72
N SER A 83 9.21 -4.19 -11.37
CA SER A 83 8.33 -4.35 -12.54
C SER A 83 9.09 -4.78 -13.81
N SER A 84 10.42 -4.79 -13.78
CA SER A 84 11.21 -5.41 -14.84
C SER A 84 11.14 -6.94 -14.67
N LYS A 85 10.69 -7.64 -15.73
CA LYS A 85 10.40 -9.09 -15.74
C LYS A 85 11.61 -10.02 -15.49
N GLN A 86 12.75 -9.48 -15.06
CA GLN A 86 14.02 -10.17 -14.87
C GLN A 86 14.71 -9.74 -13.57
N CYS A 87 13.95 -9.48 -12.50
CA CYS A 87 14.59 -9.19 -11.22
C CYS A 87 15.24 -10.49 -10.69
N PRO A 88 16.58 -10.56 -10.54
CA PRO A 88 17.25 -11.73 -10.01
C PRO A 88 16.81 -11.96 -8.56
N LYS A 89 16.80 -13.21 -8.09
CA LYS A 89 16.49 -13.58 -6.70
C LYS A 89 17.32 -12.81 -5.65
N GLU A 90 18.41 -12.17 -6.07
CA GLU A 90 19.25 -11.31 -5.25
C GLU A 90 18.63 -9.93 -4.96
N ALA A 91 17.84 -9.37 -5.88
CA ALA A 91 17.11 -8.12 -5.66
C ALA A 91 15.98 -8.30 -4.63
N GLU A 92 15.34 -9.46 -4.60
CA GLU A 92 14.34 -9.82 -3.58
C GLU A 92 14.95 -9.92 -2.17
N LYS A 93 16.25 -10.23 -2.04
CA LYS A 93 16.93 -10.29 -0.73
C LYS A 93 17.09 -8.89 -0.09
N GLY A 94 17.19 -7.84 -0.92
CA GLY A 94 17.31 -6.45 -0.46
C GLY A 94 15.99 -5.81 -0.04
N MET A 95 14.84 -6.43 -0.36
CA MET A 95 13.54 -5.87 -0.04
C MET A 95 13.23 -6.00 1.45
N VAL A 96 12.81 -4.89 2.05
CA VAL A 96 12.40 -4.84 3.45
C VAL A 96 10.95 -4.36 3.54
N PHE A 97 10.62 -3.21 2.98
CA PHE A 97 9.34 -2.54 3.22
C PHE A 97 8.14 -3.21 2.53
N SER A 98 8.39 -3.90 1.42
CA SER A 98 7.38 -4.56 0.59
C SER A 98 7.16 -6.02 0.97
N ARG A 99 7.80 -6.53 2.05
CA ARG A 99 7.45 -7.84 2.60
C ARG A 99 6.06 -7.78 3.22
N THR A 100 5.28 -8.83 3.03
CA THR A 100 3.86 -8.88 3.47
C THR A 100 3.66 -8.55 4.92
N TRP A 101 4.48 -9.14 5.79
CA TRP A 101 4.37 -8.92 7.22
C TRP A 101 4.80 -7.49 7.60
N ILE A 102 5.86 -6.96 6.98
CA ILE A 102 6.35 -5.60 7.25
C ILE A 102 5.31 -4.60 6.78
N GLU A 103 4.81 -4.76 5.56
CA GLU A 103 3.78 -3.91 5.01
C GLU A 103 2.51 -3.96 5.87
N GLY A 104 2.06 -5.15 6.29
CA GLY A 104 0.90 -5.29 7.17
C GLY A 104 1.09 -4.63 8.54
N VAL A 105 2.19 -4.92 9.22
CA VAL A 105 2.47 -4.38 10.57
C VAL A 105 2.65 -2.87 10.54
N SER A 106 3.47 -2.36 9.63
CA SER A 106 3.71 -0.91 9.49
C SER A 106 2.43 -0.17 9.12
N GLN A 107 1.60 -0.73 8.26
CA GLN A 107 0.34 -0.10 7.86
C GLN A 107 -0.71 -0.11 8.98
N LEU A 108 -0.75 -1.15 9.81
CA LEU A 108 -1.56 -1.17 11.04
C LEU A 108 -1.03 -0.17 12.08
N ALA A 109 0.29 -0.07 12.24
CA ALA A 109 0.91 0.90 13.14
C ALA A 109 0.59 2.35 12.73
N VAL A 110 0.73 2.67 11.44
CA VAL A 110 0.36 3.98 10.89
C VAL A 110 -1.13 4.27 11.15
N LEU A 111 -2.03 3.33 10.85
CA LEU A 111 -3.45 3.49 11.17
C LEU A 111 -3.70 3.74 12.66
N GLY A 112 -3.02 2.98 13.54
CA GLY A 112 -3.10 3.14 14.98
C GLY A 112 -2.69 4.55 15.44
N PHE A 113 -1.60 5.10 14.89
CA PHE A 113 -1.19 6.48 15.19
C PHE A 113 -2.22 7.51 14.68
N TRP A 114 -2.77 7.34 13.47
CA TRP A 114 -3.81 8.23 12.94
C TRP A 114 -5.11 8.20 13.76
N LEU A 115 -5.43 7.07 14.39
CA LEU A 115 -6.57 6.98 15.32
C LEU A 115 -6.23 7.57 16.70
N GLY A 116 -5.01 7.30 17.21
CA GLY A 116 -4.56 7.78 18.52
C GLY A 116 -4.41 9.30 18.60
N TYR A 117 -3.96 9.94 17.53
CA TYR A 117 -3.79 11.39 17.44
C TYR A 117 -5.04 12.14 16.95
N TRP A 118 -6.22 11.51 16.98
CA TRP A 118 -7.48 12.17 16.62
C TRP A 118 -7.74 13.43 17.47
N LYS A 119 -7.34 13.43 18.75
CA LYS A 119 -7.50 14.58 19.64
C LYS A 119 -6.67 15.79 19.21
N ASP A 120 -5.46 15.59 18.71
CA ASP A 120 -4.65 16.67 18.14
C ASP A 120 -5.28 17.24 16.87
N ALA A 121 -5.90 16.40 16.05
CA ALA A 121 -6.65 16.83 14.87
C ALA A 121 -7.89 17.65 15.24
N GLU A 122 -8.64 17.25 16.29
CA GLU A 122 -9.78 18.01 16.81
C GLU A 122 -9.36 19.41 17.28
N VAL A 123 -8.23 19.55 17.98
CA VAL A 123 -7.72 20.85 18.44
C VAL A 123 -7.39 21.76 17.26
N ILE A 124 -6.77 21.22 16.21
CA ILE A 124 -6.47 21.95 14.98
C ILE A 124 -7.77 22.38 14.29
N MET A 125 -8.71 21.46 14.09
CA MET A 125 -10.01 21.73 13.49
C MET A 125 -10.77 22.80 14.26
N GLY A 126 -10.84 22.70 15.59
CA GLY A 126 -11.53 23.68 16.44
C GLY A 126 -10.86 25.05 16.47
N SER A 127 -9.53 25.11 16.34
CA SER A 127 -8.79 26.38 16.30
C SER A 127 -9.00 27.13 14.98
N PHE A 128 -9.06 26.39 13.87
CA PHE A 128 -9.21 26.96 12.52
C PHE A 128 -10.67 27.10 12.06
N SER A 129 -11.64 26.48 12.74
CA SER A 129 -13.08 26.52 12.39
C SER A 129 -13.65 27.94 12.35
N HIS A 130 -13.21 28.80 13.27
CA HIS A 130 -13.70 30.18 13.35
C HIS A 130 -13.10 31.13 12.32
N HIS A 131 -11.98 30.75 11.68
CA HIS A 131 -11.17 31.67 10.87
C HIS A 131 -11.34 31.50 9.36
N LEU A 132 -11.82 30.35 8.89
CA LEU A 132 -11.77 29.99 7.47
C LEU A 132 -13.14 29.52 6.95
N ASN A 133 -14.03 30.46 6.62
CA ASN A 133 -15.40 30.14 6.14
C ASN A 133 -15.47 29.29 4.86
N GLY A 134 -14.39 29.15 4.08
CA GLY A 134 -14.36 28.35 2.84
C GLY A 134 -13.37 27.17 2.85
N GLU A 135 -12.14 27.38 3.35
CA GLU A 135 -11.11 26.35 3.40
C GLU A 135 -11.29 25.35 4.55
N PHE A 136 -12.16 25.67 5.51
CA PHE A 136 -12.44 24.81 6.67
C PHE A 136 -13.00 23.44 6.29
N VAL A 137 -13.72 23.30 5.18
CA VAL A 137 -14.28 21.99 4.78
C VAL A 137 -13.16 21.03 4.33
N LEU A 138 -12.06 21.55 3.80
CA LEU A 138 -11.01 20.71 3.21
C LEU A 138 -10.22 19.96 4.28
N LEU A 139 -9.99 20.57 5.45
CA LEU A 139 -9.18 19.96 6.52
C LEU A 139 -9.83 18.70 7.15
N PRO A 140 -11.08 18.69 7.63
CA PRO A 140 -11.74 17.49 8.12
C PRO A 140 -11.99 16.49 7.01
N LEU A 141 -12.31 16.94 5.79
CA LEU A 141 -12.51 16.06 4.64
C LEU A 141 -11.25 15.29 4.27
N THR A 142 -10.11 15.99 4.14
CA THR A 142 -8.83 15.36 3.79
C THR A 142 -8.32 14.48 4.91
N TYR A 143 -8.46 14.89 6.18
CA TYR A 143 -8.15 14.05 7.34
C TYR A 143 -8.97 12.74 7.34
N PHE A 144 -10.29 12.83 7.14
CA PHE A 144 -11.15 11.66 7.02
C PHE A 144 -10.78 10.79 5.83
N SER A 145 -10.48 11.39 4.68
CA SER A 145 -10.06 10.70 3.46
C SER A 145 -8.74 9.93 3.65
N VAL A 146 -7.79 10.48 4.43
CA VAL A 146 -6.56 9.76 4.85
C VAL A 146 -6.91 8.53 5.67
N GLN A 147 -7.75 8.68 6.70
CA GLN A 147 -8.16 7.54 7.53
C GLN A 147 -8.89 6.46 6.72
N LEU A 148 -9.83 6.86 5.88
CA LEU A 148 -10.55 5.96 5.00
C LEU A 148 -9.59 5.20 4.06
N SER A 149 -8.62 5.89 3.48
CA SER A 149 -7.60 5.28 2.62
C SER A 149 -6.75 4.24 3.37
N LEU A 150 -6.35 4.54 4.61
CA LEU A 150 -5.60 3.61 5.47
C LEU A 150 -6.44 2.37 5.84
N VAL A 151 -7.72 2.57 6.18
CA VAL A 151 -8.66 1.46 6.47
C VAL A 151 -8.84 0.58 5.22
N LEU A 152 -9.12 1.19 4.06
CA LEU A 152 -9.30 0.46 2.80
C LEU A 152 -8.06 -0.34 2.41
N LEU A 153 -6.85 0.23 2.56
CA LEU A 153 -5.61 -0.50 2.30
C LEU A 153 -5.46 -1.73 3.24
N ASN A 154 -5.90 -1.62 4.49
CA ASN A 154 -5.79 -2.70 5.48
C ASN A 154 -6.82 -3.80 5.19
N ILE A 155 -8.07 -3.41 4.94
CA ILE A 155 -9.13 -4.33 4.51
C ILE A 155 -8.69 -5.07 3.24
N HIS A 156 -8.20 -4.34 2.22
CA HIS A 156 -7.75 -4.96 0.98
C HIS A 156 -6.62 -5.98 1.20
N LEU A 157 -5.67 -5.71 2.10
CA LEU A 157 -4.63 -6.68 2.46
C LEU A 157 -5.23 -7.91 3.15
N ILE A 158 -6.00 -7.71 4.21
CA ILE A 158 -6.60 -8.78 5.02
C ILE A 158 -7.51 -9.66 4.16
N THR A 159 -8.42 -9.06 3.39
CA THR A 159 -9.30 -9.80 2.48
C THR A 159 -8.50 -10.61 1.47
N SER A 160 -7.39 -10.08 0.95
CA SER A 160 -6.56 -10.80 -0.01
C SER A 160 -5.80 -11.97 0.63
N VAL A 161 -5.32 -11.82 1.87
CA VAL A 161 -4.70 -12.91 2.65
C VAL A 161 -5.74 -13.99 2.95
N ILE A 162 -6.94 -13.60 3.38
CA ILE A 162 -8.05 -14.53 3.68
C ILE A 162 -8.47 -15.31 2.42
N LEU A 163 -8.67 -14.63 1.29
CA LEU A 163 -9.01 -15.27 0.03
C LEU A 163 -7.92 -16.23 -0.46
N TYR A 164 -6.64 -15.88 -0.25
CA TYR A 164 -5.52 -16.77 -0.54
C TYR A 164 -5.55 -18.01 0.35
N ALA A 165 -5.73 -17.84 1.66
CA ALA A 165 -5.81 -18.93 2.62
C ALA A 165 -7.00 -19.87 2.36
N PHE A 166 -8.15 -19.33 1.95
CA PHE A 166 -9.30 -20.17 1.56
C PHE A 166 -9.03 -21.00 0.30
N ARG A 167 -8.27 -20.47 -0.66
CA ARG A 167 -7.99 -21.15 -1.93
C ARG A 167 -6.91 -22.22 -1.81
N ASN A 168 -5.84 -21.93 -1.06
CA ASN A 168 -4.65 -22.79 -0.98
C ASN A 168 -4.51 -23.52 0.36
N GLY A 169 -5.46 -23.29 1.28
CA GLY A 169 -5.46 -23.83 2.64
C GLY A 169 -4.61 -23.01 3.61
N LEU A 170 -4.95 -23.06 4.91
CA LEU A 170 -4.24 -22.31 5.96
C LEU A 170 -2.74 -22.65 6.05
N LYS A 171 -2.35 -23.88 5.67
CA LYS A 171 -0.94 -24.29 5.64
C LYS A 171 -0.09 -23.49 4.63
N SER A 172 -0.72 -22.82 3.66
CA SER A 172 -0.05 -21.97 2.68
C SER A 172 0.36 -20.59 3.23
N LEU A 173 -0.07 -20.23 4.44
CA LEU A 173 0.37 -19.02 5.17
C LEU A 173 1.65 -19.29 5.96
N ASP A 174 2.65 -19.86 5.29
CA ASP A 174 3.93 -20.22 5.88
C ASP A 174 4.92 -19.03 5.95
N GLY A 175 6.13 -19.30 6.44
CA GLY A 175 7.17 -18.27 6.53
C GLY A 175 7.54 -17.65 5.18
N GLU A 176 7.43 -18.41 4.09
CA GLU A 176 7.70 -17.92 2.73
C GLU A 176 6.63 -16.93 2.28
N PHE A 177 5.36 -17.19 2.58
CA PHE A 177 4.27 -16.26 2.32
C PHE A 177 4.50 -14.91 2.99
N TRP A 178 4.78 -14.91 4.30
CA TRP A 178 4.93 -13.69 5.08
C TRP A 178 6.20 -12.91 4.73
N CYS A 179 7.31 -13.61 4.52
CA CYS A 179 8.58 -13.00 4.11
C CYS A 179 8.58 -12.59 2.64
N GLY A 180 7.68 -13.17 1.84
CA GLY A 180 7.51 -12.83 0.43
C GLY A 180 6.90 -11.45 0.22
N ARG A 181 7.07 -10.93 -0.99
CA ARG A 181 6.63 -9.60 -1.42
C ARG A 181 5.10 -9.48 -1.43
N THR A 182 4.52 -8.42 -0.88
CA THR A 182 3.07 -8.23 -0.91
C THR A 182 2.46 -8.38 -2.32
N GLY A 183 1.51 -9.31 -2.47
CA GLY A 183 0.78 -9.53 -3.72
C GLY A 183 1.39 -10.55 -4.68
N TRP A 184 2.60 -11.06 -4.44
CA TRP A 184 3.24 -12.08 -5.30
C TRP A 184 2.41 -13.37 -5.41
N TRP A 185 1.70 -13.72 -4.33
CA TRP A 185 0.84 -14.92 -4.25
C TRP A 185 -0.45 -14.83 -5.07
N VAL A 186 -0.90 -13.63 -5.46
CA VAL A 186 -2.21 -13.45 -6.11
C VAL A 186 -2.20 -13.87 -7.59
N GLY A 187 -1.02 -14.06 -8.18
CA GLY A 187 -0.84 -14.40 -9.61
C GLY A 187 -0.12 -15.72 -9.89
N GLN A 188 0.40 -16.45 -8.89
CA GLN A 188 1.06 -17.73 -9.14
C GLN A 188 0.05 -18.88 -9.27
N VAL A 189 -0.58 -18.98 -10.43
CA VAL A 189 -0.91 -20.30 -10.98
C VAL A 189 0.32 -20.72 -11.78
N ARG A 190 1.31 -21.34 -11.12
CA ARG A 190 2.38 -22.03 -11.84
C ARG A 190 1.75 -23.25 -12.49
N ILE A 191 1.54 -23.19 -13.80
CA ILE A 191 1.41 -24.40 -14.60
C ILE A 191 2.80 -25.00 -14.62
N GLU A 192 2.96 -26.16 -13.97
CA GLU A 192 4.13 -27.00 -14.18
C GLU A 192 4.30 -27.18 -15.68
N ARG A 193 5.40 -26.67 -16.25
CA ARG A 193 5.83 -27.13 -17.56
C ARG A 193 6.15 -28.60 -17.36
N VAL A 194 5.25 -29.48 -17.81
CA VAL A 194 5.66 -30.82 -18.19
C VAL A 194 6.66 -30.61 -19.32
N VAL A 195 7.94 -30.68 -18.98
CA VAL A 195 9.01 -30.73 -19.97
C VAL A 195 8.91 -32.13 -20.57
N GLU A 196 8.15 -32.24 -21.66
CA GLU A 196 8.22 -33.39 -22.54
C GLU A 196 9.64 -33.39 -23.10
N ARG A 197 10.48 -34.31 -22.61
CA ARG A 197 11.70 -34.67 -23.31
C ARG A 197 11.24 -35.40 -24.55
N ASP A 198 11.19 -34.71 -25.69
CA ASP A 198 11.06 -35.38 -26.96
C ASP A 198 12.30 -36.24 -27.17
N VAL A 199 12.08 -37.53 -26.95
CA VAL A 199 12.91 -38.63 -27.36
C VAL A 199 12.86 -38.66 -28.89
N GLU A 200 13.76 -37.92 -29.55
CA GLU A 200 14.12 -38.24 -30.94
C GLU A 200 15.04 -39.46 -30.93
N TYR A 201 14.43 -40.65 -30.85
CA TYR A 201 15.04 -41.88 -31.36
C TYR A 201 14.44 -42.19 -32.73
N GLY A 202 15.27 -41.99 -33.76
CA GLY A 202 15.43 -42.92 -34.88
C GLY A 202 14.32 -43.02 -35.92
N VAL A 203 14.54 -42.38 -37.06
CA VAL A 203 14.20 -42.98 -38.36
C VAL A 203 15.49 -43.04 -39.16
N GLY A 204 15.97 -44.26 -39.39
CA GLY A 204 17.09 -44.50 -40.29
C GLY A 204 16.67 -44.30 -41.73
N GLU A 205 17.60 -43.77 -42.53
CA GLU A 205 17.62 -44.03 -43.96
C GLU A 205 19.03 -44.47 -44.35
N LYS A 206 19.07 -45.66 -44.96
CA LYS A 206 20.21 -46.19 -45.69
C LYS A 206 20.38 -45.37 -46.96
N CYS A 207 21.58 -44.88 -47.22
CA CYS A 207 22.32 -45.07 -48.47
C CYS A 207 23.77 -44.63 -48.26
#